data_AF-A0A1F6A736-F1
#
_entry.id   AF-A0A1F6A736-F1
#
_cell.length_a   1.000
_cell.length_b   1.000
_cell.length_c   1.000
_cell.angle_alpha   90.00
_cell.angle_beta   90.00
_cell.angle_gamma   90.00
#
_symmetry.space_group_name_H-M   'P 1'
#
loop_
_entity.id
_entity.type
_entity.pdbx_description
1 polymer ?
#
loop_
_entity_poly.entity_id
_entity_poly.type
_entity_poly.pdbx_seq_one_letter_code
_entity_poly.pdbx_strand_id
1 'polypeptide(L)'
;MKFKIQKLFITIVIFSTFASVTYAATPSSQPTSSISTESSDLIDKLKQIEIFKEKIATKVAEIRNNEKAARFGNIKKIDKNTLTLSTKKGDQTVYYSDDTEIYTLAKSDKTKIQANKLAEGDRITAFGYFDTDKITLNAKYIYVMPNTLSLLGKITDKDSKNFTISLNTNEGQTIIVDIETYTKSYSLDLVKKALVKIGFSKLNKEDIIRVIGTPNEKEDNRISATRILLTTTTPKSTPSESATPSATPNPSPNE
;
A
#
# COMPACT_ATOMS: atom_id res chain seq x y z
N MET A 1 -16.13 18.01 34.89
CA MET A 1 -15.56 16.65 35.01
C MET A 1 -14.07 16.73 34.72
N LYS A 2 -13.24 16.77 35.76
CA LYS A 2 -11.77 16.84 35.69
C LYS A 2 -11.24 15.87 36.75
N PHE A 3 -10.43 14.90 36.35
CA PHE A 3 -9.64 14.12 37.31
C PHE A 3 -8.18 14.15 36.87
N LYS A 4 -7.38 14.84 37.69
CA LYS A 4 -5.92 14.73 37.74
C LYS A 4 -5.58 13.54 38.63
N ILE A 5 -4.64 12.70 38.22
CA ILE A 5 -4.02 11.69 39.09
C ILE A 5 -2.55 12.06 39.27
N GLN A 6 -2.19 12.18 40.54
CA GLN A 6 -0.86 12.41 41.09
C GLN A 6 -0.51 11.19 41.95
N LYS A 7 0.81 10.98 42.15
CA LYS A 7 1.55 10.02 43.02
C LYS A 7 2.20 8.89 42.19
N LEU A 8 3.52 8.79 42.07
CA LEU A 8 4.63 8.70 43.06
C LEU A 8 4.73 7.30 43.72
N PHE A 9 5.96 6.77 43.72
CA PHE A 9 6.56 5.72 44.57
C PHE A 9 6.47 4.24 44.13
N ILE A 10 7.61 3.64 43.73
CA ILE A 10 8.42 2.68 44.53
C ILE A 10 9.45 1.96 43.64
N THR A 11 10.71 2.12 44.03
CA THR A 11 11.90 1.35 43.64
C THR A 11 11.82 -0.09 44.17
N ILE A 12 12.02 -1.11 43.32
CA ILE A 12 12.53 -2.42 43.73
C ILE A 12 13.59 -2.87 42.72
N VAL A 13 14.82 -2.97 43.22
CA VAL A 13 15.98 -3.60 42.60
C VAL A 13 15.87 -5.10 42.92
N ILE A 14 15.81 -5.96 41.90
CA ILE A 14 16.07 -7.40 42.09
C ILE A 14 17.21 -7.82 41.17
N PHE A 15 18.33 -8.00 41.86
CA PHE A 15 19.55 -8.68 41.50
C PHE A 15 19.24 -10.14 41.16
N SER A 16 19.60 -10.60 39.96
CA SER A 16 19.62 -12.04 39.63
C SER A 16 20.92 -12.37 38.92
N THR A 17 21.91 -12.70 39.72
CA THR A 17 23.14 -13.37 39.32
C THR A 17 22.82 -14.76 38.79
N PHE A 18 23.12 -15.02 37.52
CA PHE A 18 23.20 -16.37 36.98
C PHE A 18 24.48 -17.03 37.52
N ALA A 19 24.32 -18.02 38.40
CA ALA A 19 25.39 -18.93 38.79
C ALA A 19 25.63 -19.93 37.66
N SER A 20 26.85 -19.92 37.11
CA SER A 20 27.34 -20.95 36.20
C SER A 20 27.55 -22.25 36.97
N VAL A 21 26.73 -23.27 36.70
CA VAL A 21 26.97 -24.62 37.21
C VAL A 21 28.00 -25.28 36.30
N THR A 22 29.24 -25.38 36.77
CA THR A 22 30.30 -26.20 36.19
C THR A 22 30.12 -27.65 36.67
N TYR A 23 29.76 -28.55 35.76
CA TYR A 23 29.80 -29.99 36.05
C TYR A 23 31.23 -30.51 35.80
N ALA A 24 31.83 -31.05 36.85
CA ALA A 24 33.09 -31.81 36.77
C ALA A 24 32.85 -33.12 36.01
N ALA A 25 33.64 -33.37 34.97
CA ALA A 25 33.66 -34.62 34.25
C ALA A 25 34.36 -35.70 35.09
N THR A 26 33.66 -36.79 35.38
CA THR A 26 34.25 -38.04 35.87
C THR A 26 34.60 -38.92 34.66
N PRO A 27 35.77 -39.57 34.62
CA PRO A 27 36.10 -40.51 33.55
C PRO A 27 35.28 -41.78 33.73
N SER A 28 34.30 -42.00 32.84
CA SER A 28 33.53 -43.25 32.77
C SER A 28 34.16 -44.20 31.76
N SER A 29 34.32 -45.44 32.20
CA SER A 29 34.97 -46.58 31.56
C SER A 29 34.50 -46.90 30.13
N GLN A 30 35.47 -47.17 29.27
CA GLN A 30 35.36 -47.67 27.90
C GLN A 30 34.77 -49.10 27.86
N PRO A 31 33.68 -49.36 27.11
CA PRO A 31 33.24 -50.71 26.84
C PRO A 31 33.95 -51.28 25.60
N THR A 32 34.69 -52.37 25.79
CA THR A 32 35.21 -53.24 24.73
C THR A 32 34.02 -53.90 24.03
N SER A 33 33.79 -53.54 22.76
CA SER A 33 32.76 -54.19 21.94
C SER A 33 33.34 -55.41 21.24
N SER A 34 32.88 -56.59 21.64
CA SER A 34 33.06 -57.85 20.92
C SER A 34 32.27 -57.81 19.62
N ILE A 35 32.96 -58.08 18.50
CA ILE A 35 32.40 -58.15 17.16
C ILE A 35 31.58 -59.44 17.05
N SER A 36 30.28 -59.33 16.82
CA SER A 36 29.44 -60.43 16.34
C SER A 36 28.75 -60.04 15.04
N THR A 37 28.94 -60.89 14.06
CA THR A 37 28.50 -60.92 12.66
C THR A 37 27.02 -60.58 12.44
N GLU A 38 26.68 -59.30 12.23
CA GLU A 38 25.42 -58.82 11.59
C GLU A 38 25.66 -57.45 10.87
N SER A 39 26.77 -57.32 10.13
CA SER A 39 27.29 -56.00 9.72
C SER A 39 26.69 -55.40 8.44
N SER A 40 26.09 -56.18 7.53
CA SER A 40 25.66 -55.64 6.22
C SER A 40 24.44 -54.70 6.33
N ASP A 41 23.38 -55.12 7.04
CA ASP A 41 22.13 -54.35 7.15
C ASP A 41 22.28 -53.05 7.96
N LEU A 42 23.17 -53.05 8.97
CA LEU A 42 23.47 -51.86 9.76
C LEU A 42 24.29 -50.84 8.96
N ILE A 43 25.25 -51.31 8.15
CA ILE A 43 26.06 -50.45 7.29
C ILE A 43 25.19 -49.78 6.20
N ASP A 44 24.24 -50.52 5.60
CA ASP A 44 23.35 -49.97 4.58
C ASP A 44 22.32 -48.99 5.16
N LYS A 45 21.82 -49.24 6.38
CA LYS A 45 20.99 -48.26 7.11
C LYS A 45 21.77 -46.99 7.46
N LEU A 46 23.03 -47.10 7.87
CA LEU A 46 23.88 -45.94 8.17
C LEU A 46 24.14 -45.09 6.91
N LYS A 47 24.42 -45.73 5.77
CA LYS A 47 24.54 -45.03 4.47
C LYS A 47 23.24 -44.34 4.04
N GLN A 48 22.09 -44.98 4.21
CA GLN A 48 20.80 -44.35 3.91
C GLN A 48 20.54 -43.12 4.81
N ILE A 49 20.87 -43.21 6.10
CA ILE A 49 20.75 -42.07 7.03
C ILE A 49 21.67 -40.92 6.62
N GLU A 50 22.89 -41.22 6.18
CA GLU A 50 23.85 -40.21 5.71
C GLU A 50 23.37 -39.52 4.43
N ILE A 51 22.87 -40.29 3.45
CA ILE A 51 22.24 -39.77 2.23
C ILE A 51 21.01 -38.90 2.57
N PHE A 52 20.21 -39.31 3.55
CA PHE A 52 19.07 -38.50 4.00
C PHE A 52 19.51 -37.20 4.67
N LYS A 53 20.55 -37.25 5.53
CA LYS A 53 21.12 -36.05 6.16
C LYS A 53 21.67 -35.08 5.12
N GLU A 54 22.40 -35.60 4.13
CA GLU A 54 22.94 -34.79 3.05
C GLU A 54 21.83 -34.14 2.22
N LYS A 55 20.81 -34.91 1.80
CA LYS A 55 19.64 -34.39 1.10
C LYS A 55 18.87 -33.33 1.90
N ILE A 56 18.72 -33.52 3.21
CA ILE A 56 18.07 -32.54 4.10
C ILE A 56 18.94 -31.28 4.20
N ALA A 57 20.25 -31.43 4.39
CA ALA A 57 21.17 -30.29 4.48
C ALA A 57 21.15 -29.46 3.18
N THR A 58 21.18 -30.11 2.01
CA THR A 58 21.05 -29.44 0.71
C THR A 58 19.70 -28.73 0.57
N LYS A 59 18.59 -29.38 0.95
CA LYS A 59 17.26 -28.75 0.89
C LYS A 59 17.13 -27.56 1.84
N VAL A 60 17.73 -27.62 3.02
CA VAL A 60 17.76 -26.49 3.97
C VAL A 60 18.60 -25.33 3.42
N ALA A 61 19.70 -25.61 2.72
CA ALA A 61 20.50 -24.58 2.05
C ALA A 61 19.74 -23.93 0.88
N GLU A 62 19.06 -24.70 0.04
CA GLU A 62 18.20 -24.17 -1.04
C GLU A 62 17.04 -23.31 -0.49
N ILE A 63 16.43 -23.70 0.64
CA ILE A 63 15.38 -22.91 1.30
C ILE A 63 15.94 -21.60 1.85
N ARG A 64 17.18 -21.60 2.38
CA ARG A 64 17.85 -20.38 2.85
C ARG A 64 18.20 -19.42 1.71
N ASN A 65 18.50 -19.92 0.52
CA ASN A 65 18.85 -19.08 -0.64
C ASN A 65 17.63 -18.44 -1.34
N ASN A 66 16.41 -18.92 -1.07
CA ASN A 66 15.19 -18.33 -1.65
C ASN A 66 14.68 -17.18 -0.77
N GLU A 67 15.20 -15.98 -1.03
CA GLU A 67 14.78 -14.79 -0.31
C GLU A 67 13.37 -14.35 -0.74
N LYS A 68 12.51 -14.03 0.24
CA LYS A 68 11.21 -13.43 -0.06
C LYS A 68 11.43 -12.05 -0.65
N ALA A 69 10.86 -11.80 -1.81
CA ALA A 69 10.99 -10.53 -2.49
C ALA A 69 9.69 -10.08 -3.13
N ALA A 70 9.65 -8.80 -3.46
CA ALA A 70 8.62 -8.20 -4.27
C ALA A 70 9.24 -7.43 -5.44
N ARG A 71 8.52 -7.39 -6.56
CA ARG A 71 8.83 -6.55 -7.71
C ARG A 71 7.60 -5.74 -8.09
N PHE A 72 7.81 -4.46 -8.33
CA PHE A 72 6.78 -3.49 -8.69
C PHE A 72 7.18 -2.80 -9.97
N GLY A 73 6.26 -2.72 -10.92
CA GLY A 73 6.49 -2.09 -12.22
C GLY A 73 5.32 -2.23 -13.17
N ASN A 74 5.51 -1.75 -14.39
CA ASN A 74 4.55 -1.91 -15.48
C ASN A 74 4.93 -3.11 -16.33
N ILE A 75 3.96 -3.90 -16.78
CA ILE A 75 4.20 -5.01 -17.70
C ILE A 75 4.65 -4.43 -19.04
N LYS A 76 5.89 -4.72 -19.42
CA LYS A 76 6.47 -4.33 -20.72
C LYS A 76 6.23 -5.41 -21.78
N LYS A 77 6.24 -6.68 -21.37
CA LYS A 77 6.05 -7.83 -22.26
C LYS A 77 5.44 -9.00 -21.48
N ILE A 78 4.51 -9.70 -22.12
CA ILE A 78 3.93 -10.95 -21.60
C ILE A 78 4.38 -12.10 -22.50
N ASP A 79 5.11 -13.04 -21.93
CA ASP A 79 5.42 -14.34 -22.53
C ASP A 79 4.68 -15.45 -21.75
N LYS A 80 4.76 -16.69 -22.23
CA LYS A 80 3.93 -17.82 -21.77
C LYS A 80 3.89 -18.00 -20.24
N ASN A 81 5.03 -17.86 -19.56
CA ASN A 81 5.17 -18.02 -18.11
C ASN A 81 6.06 -16.93 -17.49
N THR A 82 6.32 -15.86 -18.23
CA THR A 82 7.22 -14.78 -17.83
C THR A 82 6.63 -13.42 -18.13
N LEU A 83 6.80 -12.51 -17.19
CA LEU A 83 6.48 -11.10 -17.32
C LEU A 83 7.79 -10.31 -17.26
N THR A 84 8.02 -9.45 -18.23
CA THR A 84 9.09 -8.44 -18.15
C THR A 84 8.48 -7.15 -17.60
N LEU A 85 8.96 -6.69 -16.45
CA LEU A 85 8.49 -5.48 -15.81
C LEU A 85 9.46 -4.33 -16.05
N SER A 86 8.94 -3.22 -16.55
CA SER A 86 9.65 -1.94 -16.55
C SER A 86 9.63 -1.37 -15.14
N THR A 87 10.80 -1.23 -14.53
CA THR A 87 10.97 -0.64 -13.20
C THR A 87 11.95 0.53 -13.24
N LYS A 88 11.97 1.35 -12.18
CA LYS A 88 12.95 2.46 -12.06
C LYS A 88 14.41 1.99 -12.08
N LYS A 89 14.68 0.72 -11.77
CA LYS A 89 16.02 0.13 -11.74
C LYS A 89 16.35 -0.63 -13.04
N GLY A 90 15.53 -0.49 -14.08
CA GLY A 90 15.61 -1.25 -15.32
C GLY A 90 14.60 -2.38 -15.39
N ASP A 91 14.72 -3.18 -16.45
CA ASP A 91 13.82 -4.30 -16.69
C ASP A 91 14.05 -5.43 -15.67
N GLN A 92 12.98 -6.05 -15.20
CA GLN A 92 13.01 -7.14 -14.23
C GLN A 92 12.11 -8.28 -14.69
N THR A 93 12.61 -9.51 -14.62
CA THR A 93 11.84 -10.70 -15.05
C THR A 93 11.13 -11.36 -13.87
N VAL A 94 9.85 -11.64 -14.06
CA VAL A 94 9.00 -12.35 -13.10
C VAL A 94 8.46 -13.62 -13.76
N TYR A 95 8.72 -14.77 -13.16
CA TYR A 95 8.13 -16.04 -13.55
C TYR A 95 6.82 -16.28 -12.81
N TYR A 96 5.83 -16.83 -13.51
CA TYR A 96 4.56 -17.27 -12.93
C TYR A 96 4.17 -18.65 -13.48
N SER A 97 3.46 -19.41 -12.66
CA SER A 97 2.94 -20.75 -12.97
C SER A 97 1.44 -20.81 -12.74
N ASP A 98 0.84 -21.97 -12.99
CA ASP A 98 -0.59 -22.20 -12.75
C ASP A 98 -0.96 -22.08 -11.26
N ASP A 99 0.03 -22.24 -10.36
CA ASP A 99 -0.13 -22.05 -8.91
C ASP A 99 -0.04 -20.59 -8.48
N THR A 100 0.35 -19.68 -9.39
CA THR A 100 0.44 -18.25 -9.08
C THR A 100 -0.96 -17.65 -9.00
N GLU A 101 -1.28 -17.02 -7.87
CA GLU A 101 -2.56 -16.36 -7.70
C GLU A 101 -2.52 -14.91 -8.16
N ILE A 102 -3.37 -14.58 -9.14
CA ILE A 102 -3.43 -13.24 -9.73
C ILE A 102 -4.71 -12.55 -9.27
N TYR A 103 -4.57 -11.33 -8.79
CA TYR A 103 -5.66 -10.53 -8.26
C TYR A 103 -5.67 -9.14 -8.87
N THR A 104 -6.84 -8.64 -9.24
CA THR A 104 -7.02 -7.22 -9.55
C THR A 104 -7.51 -6.47 -8.32
N LEU A 105 -6.92 -5.29 -8.09
CA LEU A 105 -7.30 -4.37 -7.03
C LEU A 105 -8.12 -3.25 -7.65
N ALA A 106 -9.45 -3.39 -7.62
CA ALA A 106 -10.37 -2.39 -8.16
C ALA A 106 -11.27 -1.86 -7.05
N LYS A 107 -11.38 -0.53 -6.94
CA LYS A 107 -12.37 0.17 -6.10
C LYS A 107 -12.48 -0.30 -4.63
N SER A 108 -11.40 -0.86 -4.07
CA SER A 108 -11.26 -1.41 -2.70
C SER A 108 -11.55 -2.90 -2.54
N ASP A 109 -11.92 -3.61 -3.62
CA ASP A 109 -12.13 -5.05 -3.62
C ASP A 109 -10.96 -5.79 -4.29
N LYS A 110 -10.74 -7.03 -3.85
CA LYS A 110 -9.74 -7.95 -4.40
C LYS A 110 -10.46 -9.05 -5.17
N THR A 111 -10.31 -9.06 -6.49
CA THR A 111 -10.94 -10.08 -7.35
C THR A 111 -9.87 -10.97 -7.97
N LYS A 112 -10.02 -12.30 -7.85
CA LYS A 112 -9.12 -13.26 -8.49
C LYS A 112 -9.36 -13.25 -10.01
N ILE A 113 -8.30 -13.15 -10.80
CA ILE A 113 -8.33 -13.16 -12.25
C ILE A 113 -7.39 -14.22 -12.81
N GLN A 114 -7.57 -14.56 -14.08
CA GLN A 114 -6.70 -15.49 -14.80
C GLN A 114 -5.53 -14.75 -15.47
N ALA A 115 -4.42 -15.44 -15.75
CA ALA A 115 -3.24 -14.86 -16.37
C ALA A 115 -3.51 -14.24 -17.75
N ASN A 116 -4.48 -14.77 -18.50
CA ASN A 116 -4.90 -14.23 -19.81
C ASN A 116 -5.61 -12.86 -19.73
N LYS A 117 -5.90 -12.36 -18.52
CA LYS A 117 -6.44 -11.02 -18.29
C LYS A 117 -5.37 -9.97 -18.03
N LEU A 118 -4.11 -10.37 -17.90
CA LEU A 118 -3.00 -9.43 -17.83
C LEU A 118 -2.78 -8.80 -19.20
N ALA A 119 -2.58 -7.48 -19.22
CA ALA A 119 -2.28 -6.72 -20.41
C ALA A 119 -0.92 -6.03 -20.31
N GLU A 120 -0.28 -5.79 -21.45
CA GLU A 120 0.88 -4.90 -21.49
C GLU A 120 0.47 -3.48 -21.05
N GLY A 121 1.36 -2.82 -20.32
CA GLY A 121 1.08 -1.54 -19.66
C GLY A 121 0.52 -1.67 -18.24
N ASP A 122 -0.10 -2.80 -17.88
CA ASP A 122 -0.67 -3.00 -16.54
C ASP A 122 0.38 -2.78 -15.46
N ARG A 123 -0.02 -2.06 -14.41
CA ARG A 123 0.84 -1.82 -13.26
C ARG A 123 0.64 -2.93 -12.25
N ILE A 124 1.69 -3.70 -11.95
CA ILE A 124 1.57 -4.86 -11.06
C ILE A 124 2.57 -4.82 -9.90
N THR A 125 2.22 -5.56 -8.85
CA THR A 125 3.14 -5.96 -7.78
C THR A 125 3.16 -7.47 -7.69
N ALA A 126 4.31 -8.07 -7.98
CA ALA A 126 4.52 -9.51 -7.82
C ALA A 126 5.24 -9.79 -6.51
N PHE A 127 4.77 -10.78 -5.76
CA PHE A 127 5.37 -11.27 -4.52
C PHE A 127 5.74 -12.74 -4.68
N GLY A 128 6.91 -13.10 -4.17
CA GLY A 128 7.37 -14.48 -4.26
C GLY A 128 8.78 -14.67 -3.72
N TYR A 129 9.50 -15.61 -4.34
CA TYR A 129 10.85 -15.97 -3.96
C TYR A 129 11.82 -15.53 -5.06
N PHE A 130 12.86 -14.80 -4.67
CA PHE A 130 13.90 -14.36 -5.58
C PHE A 130 14.93 -15.47 -5.74
N ASP A 131 15.16 -15.84 -7.00
CA ASP A 131 16.22 -16.75 -7.42
C ASP A 131 17.46 -15.91 -7.73
N THR A 132 18.47 -15.99 -6.86
CA THR A 132 19.74 -15.26 -7.00
C THR A 132 20.55 -15.69 -8.21
N ASP A 133 20.43 -16.96 -8.62
CA ASP A 133 21.22 -17.53 -9.71
C ASP A 133 20.71 -17.06 -11.07
N LYS A 134 19.39 -16.97 -11.21
CA LYS A 134 18.72 -16.52 -12.44
C LYS A 134 18.37 -15.03 -12.44
N ILE A 135 18.56 -14.34 -11.32
CA ILE A 135 18.16 -12.93 -11.12
C ILE A 135 16.68 -12.73 -11.48
N THR A 136 15.82 -13.66 -11.04
CA THR A 136 14.39 -13.66 -11.37
C THR A 136 13.52 -13.83 -10.15
N LEU A 137 12.28 -13.32 -10.21
CA LEU A 137 11.30 -13.53 -9.14
C LEU A 137 10.32 -14.64 -9.54
N ASN A 138 10.26 -15.71 -8.77
CA ASN A 138 9.22 -16.74 -8.89
C ASN A 138 7.98 -16.27 -8.10
N ALA A 139 6.97 -15.78 -8.81
CA ALA A 139 5.79 -15.18 -8.20
C ALA A 139 4.82 -16.22 -7.63
N LYS A 140 4.42 -16.02 -6.37
CA LYS A 140 3.30 -16.72 -5.74
C LYS A 140 2.01 -15.91 -5.82
N TYR A 141 2.12 -14.58 -5.75
CA TYR A 141 1.00 -13.67 -5.84
C TYR A 141 1.32 -12.52 -6.79
N ILE A 142 0.37 -12.17 -7.66
CA ILE A 142 0.46 -11.00 -8.52
C ILE A 142 -0.75 -10.12 -8.25
N TYR A 143 -0.53 -8.86 -7.93
CA TYR A 143 -1.57 -7.87 -7.75
C TYR A 143 -1.52 -6.85 -8.88
N VAL A 144 -2.56 -6.83 -9.71
CA VAL A 144 -2.80 -5.79 -10.70
C VAL A 144 -3.36 -4.58 -9.99
N MET A 145 -2.63 -3.48 -10.06
CA MET A 145 -2.98 -2.22 -9.44
C MET A 145 -3.74 -1.34 -10.43
N PRO A 146 -4.71 -0.54 -9.95
CA PRO A 146 -5.42 0.37 -10.82
C PRO A 146 -4.45 1.46 -11.31
N ASN A 147 -4.64 1.86 -12.57
CA ASN A 147 -3.94 2.99 -13.14
C ASN A 147 -4.58 4.29 -12.61
N THR A 148 -4.09 4.73 -11.45
CA THR A 148 -4.58 5.95 -10.80
C THR A 148 -3.56 7.06 -10.93
N LEU A 149 -4.03 8.23 -11.33
CA LEU A 149 -3.27 9.48 -11.31
C LEU A 149 -3.60 10.25 -10.03
N SER A 150 -2.60 10.96 -9.50
CA SER A 150 -2.79 11.88 -8.38
C SER A 150 -2.34 13.26 -8.77
N LEU A 151 -3.27 14.21 -8.71
CA LEU A 151 -3.07 15.61 -9.11
C LEU A 151 -3.27 16.53 -7.91
N LEU A 152 -2.54 17.64 -7.90
CA LEU A 152 -2.75 18.76 -7.00
C LEU A 152 -2.93 20.01 -7.87
N GLY A 153 -3.98 20.77 -7.61
CA GLY A 153 -4.27 21.96 -8.41
C GLY A 153 -5.36 22.83 -7.83
N LYS A 154 -5.63 23.93 -8.54
CA LYS A 154 -6.66 24.91 -8.20
C LYS A 154 -7.86 24.77 -9.13
N ILE A 155 -9.07 24.79 -8.55
CA ILE A 155 -10.31 24.74 -9.34
C ILE A 155 -10.47 26.07 -10.09
N THR A 156 -10.49 26.04 -11.41
CA THR A 156 -10.71 27.23 -12.26
C THR A 156 -12.17 27.36 -12.67
N ASP A 157 -12.85 26.24 -12.87
CA ASP A 157 -14.26 26.22 -13.24
C ASP A 157 -15.01 25.03 -12.63
N LYS A 158 -16.33 25.18 -12.53
CA LYS A 158 -17.23 24.19 -11.95
C LYS A 158 -18.52 24.12 -12.75
N ASP A 159 -18.78 22.99 -13.37
CA ASP A 159 -20.02 22.70 -14.07
C ASP A 159 -20.93 21.85 -13.18
N SER A 160 -21.98 22.47 -12.66
CA SER A 160 -22.93 21.78 -11.78
C SER A 160 -23.95 20.91 -12.51
N LYS A 161 -24.07 21.04 -13.85
CA LYS A 161 -24.97 20.20 -14.66
C LYS A 161 -24.28 18.88 -15.01
N ASN A 162 -23.02 18.96 -15.41
CA ASN A 162 -22.22 17.79 -15.80
C ASN A 162 -21.42 17.17 -14.65
N PHE A 163 -21.47 17.77 -13.45
CA PHE A 163 -20.69 17.34 -12.28
C PHE A 163 -19.19 17.26 -12.56
N THR A 164 -18.68 18.26 -13.30
CA THR A 164 -17.26 18.36 -13.63
C THR A 164 -16.64 19.59 -13.00
N ILE A 165 -15.33 19.52 -12.76
CA ILE A 165 -14.51 20.68 -12.42
C ILE A 165 -13.30 20.76 -13.35
N SER A 166 -12.89 21.97 -13.68
CA SER A 166 -11.64 22.23 -14.37
C SER A 166 -10.56 22.52 -13.33
N LEU A 167 -9.49 21.75 -13.35
CA LEU A 167 -8.38 21.83 -12.42
C LEU A 167 -7.14 22.32 -13.15
N ASN A 168 -6.61 23.48 -12.74
CA ASN A 168 -5.29 23.90 -13.18
C ASN A 168 -4.24 23.32 -12.23
N THR A 169 -3.39 22.45 -12.75
CA THR A 169 -2.34 21.77 -11.99
C THR A 169 -1.14 22.69 -11.77
N ASN A 170 -0.27 22.34 -10.81
CA ASN A 170 0.98 23.08 -10.59
C ASN A 170 1.93 23.04 -11.80
N GLU A 171 1.71 22.14 -12.76
CA GLU A 171 2.47 22.00 -14.00
C GLU A 171 1.91 22.89 -15.14
N GLY A 172 0.88 23.69 -14.86
CA GLY A 172 0.25 24.60 -15.84
C GLY A 172 -0.74 23.91 -16.79
N GLN A 173 -0.99 22.61 -16.61
CA GLN A 173 -1.97 21.86 -17.39
C GLN A 173 -3.37 22.02 -16.80
N THR A 174 -4.37 22.23 -17.67
CA THR A 174 -5.79 22.24 -17.28
C THR A 174 -6.38 20.86 -17.54
N ILE A 175 -6.89 20.23 -16.49
CA ILE A 175 -7.46 18.87 -16.51
C ILE A 175 -8.92 18.94 -16.09
N ILE A 176 -9.79 18.29 -16.84
CA ILE A 176 -11.20 18.12 -16.50
C ILE A 176 -11.34 16.93 -15.56
N VAL A 177 -12.04 17.12 -14.46
CA VAL A 177 -12.27 16.09 -13.45
C VAL A 177 -13.76 15.80 -13.35
N ASP A 178 -14.15 14.56 -13.68
CA ASP A 178 -15.50 14.06 -13.49
C ASP A 178 -15.70 13.63 -12.04
N ILE A 179 -16.78 14.11 -11.43
CA ILE A 179 -17.15 13.80 -10.04
C ILE A 179 -18.34 12.85 -10.07
N GLU A 180 -18.05 11.59 -9.81
CA GLU A 180 -18.98 10.47 -9.89
C GLU A 180 -19.71 10.26 -8.56
N THR A 181 -20.79 9.49 -8.61
CA THR A 181 -21.57 9.10 -7.41
C THR A 181 -20.73 8.37 -6.37
N TYR A 182 -19.69 7.63 -6.79
CA TYR A 182 -18.78 6.92 -5.91
C TYR A 182 -17.57 7.74 -5.43
N THR A 183 -17.40 8.98 -5.93
CA THR A 183 -16.25 9.82 -5.55
C THR A 183 -16.31 10.16 -4.06
N LYS A 184 -15.25 9.82 -3.33
CA LYS A 184 -15.13 10.13 -1.91
C LYS A 184 -14.41 11.46 -1.71
N SER A 185 -15.16 12.49 -1.33
CA SER A 185 -14.63 13.84 -1.15
C SER A 185 -14.54 14.22 0.33
N TYR A 186 -13.41 14.81 0.72
CA TYR A 186 -13.12 15.21 2.10
C TYR A 186 -12.54 16.62 2.14
N SER A 187 -12.76 17.34 3.24
CA SER A 187 -12.07 18.57 3.60
C SER A 187 -11.27 18.34 4.87
N LEU A 188 -10.11 18.98 4.96
CA LEU A 188 -9.29 18.98 6.17
C LEU A 188 -9.80 20.05 7.16
N ASP A 189 -10.38 19.62 8.27
CA ASP A 189 -10.71 20.50 9.39
C ASP A 189 -9.44 20.68 10.24
N LEU A 190 -8.81 21.86 10.12
CA LEU A 190 -7.58 22.19 10.84
C LEU A 190 -7.79 22.34 12.35
N VAL A 191 -9.01 22.68 12.80
CA VAL A 191 -9.33 22.86 14.22
C VAL A 191 -9.46 21.50 14.89
N LYS A 192 -10.19 20.57 14.26
CA LYS A 192 -10.40 19.22 14.79
C LYS A 192 -9.31 18.22 14.39
N LYS A 193 -8.37 18.64 13.50
CA LYS A 193 -7.34 17.78 12.89
C LYS A 193 -7.94 16.50 12.29
N ALA A 194 -9.08 16.62 11.63
CA ALA A 194 -9.87 15.50 11.13
C ALA A 194 -10.32 15.73 9.69
N LEU A 195 -10.58 14.63 8.97
CA LEU A 195 -11.18 14.67 7.64
C LEU A 195 -12.70 14.69 7.77
N VAL A 196 -13.33 15.72 7.20
CA VAL A 196 -14.79 15.86 7.14
C VAL A 196 -15.25 15.51 5.73
N LYS A 197 -16.21 14.58 5.61
CA LYS A 197 -16.79 14.24 4.31
C LYS A 197 -17.54 15.45 3.75
N ILE A 198 -17.29 15.79 2.49
CA ILE A 198 -17.95 16.88 1.77
C ILE A 198 -18.58 16.37 0.47
N GLY A 199 -19.54 17.13 -0.06
CA GLY A 199 -20.12 16.87 -1.39
C GLY A 199 -19.58 17.84 -2.44
N PHE A 200 -19.90 17.58 -3.71
CA PHE A 200 -19.58 18.45 -4.85
C PHE A 200 -20.02 19.92 -4.63
N SER A 201 -21.15 20.13 -3.95
CA SER A 201 -21.67 21.47 -3.65
C SER A 201 -20.73 22.33 -2.80
N LYS A 202 -19.80 21.71 -2.05
CA LYS A 202 -18.85 22.41 -1.17
C LYS A 202 -17.54 22.80 -1.85
N LEU A 203 -17.29 22.30 -3.07
CA LEU A 203 -16.14 22.70 -3.88
C LEU A 203 -16.46 24.02 -4.61
N ASN A 204 -15.55 24.99 -4.55
CA ASN A 204 -15.71 26.29 -5.21
C ASN A 204 -14.55 26.59 -6.14
N LYS A 205 -14.73 27.58 -7.01
CA LYS A 205 -13.61 28.15 -7.78
C LYS A 205 -12.55 28.68 -6.80
N GLU A 206 -11.30 28.65 -7.21
CA GLU A 206 -10.11 29.02 -6.43
C GLU A 206 -9.75 28.08 -5.26
N ASP A 207 -10.56 27.07 -4.97
CA ASP A 207 -10.19 26.06 -3.97
C ASP A 207 -9.00 25.21 -4.48
N ILE A 208 -8.07 24.89 -3.58
CA ILE A 208 -6.96 23.98 -3.86
C ILE A 208 -7.36 22.58 -3.41
N ILE A 209 -7.30 21.65 -4.35
CA ILE A 209 -7.68 20.26 -4.12
C ILE A 209 -6.59 19.30 -4.58
N ARG A 210 -6.48 18.19 -3.87
CA ARG A 210 -5.80 16.99 -4.33
C ARG A 210 -6.83 16.00 -4.86
N VAL A 211 -6.67 15.58 -6.11
CA VAL A 211 -7.55 14.61 -6.77
C VAL A 211 -6.77 13.32 -6.99
N ILE A 212 -7.42 12.19 -6.73
CA ILE A 212 -6.96 10.86 -7.13
C ILE A 212 -8.04 10.25 -8.00
N GLY A 213 -7.69 9.85 -9.21
CA GLY A 213 -8.65 9.34 -10.18
C GLY A 213 -8.01 8.45 -11.24
N THR A 214 -8.83 7.92 -12.12
CA THR A 214 -8.38 7.14 -13.28
C THR A 214 -8.44 8.02 -14.52
N PRO A 215 -7.37 8.09 -15.33
CA PRO A 215 -7.40 8.80 -16.61
C PRO A 215 -8.46 8.23 -17.53
N ASN A 216 -9.07 9.10 -18.33
CA ASN A 216 -9.95 8.67 -19.41
C ASN A 216 -9.10 8.13 -20.56
N GLU A 217 -9.42 6.94 -21.07
CA GLU A 217 -8.67 6.31 -22.17
C GLU A 217 -8.81 7.05 -23.52
N LYS A 218 -9.83 7.90 -23.67
CA LYS A 218 -10.14 8.63 -24.92
C LYS A 218 -9.77 10.11 -24.87
N GLU A 219 -9.64 10.67 -23.68
CA GLU A 219 -9.43 12.10 -23.45
C GLU A 219 -8.28 12.30 -22.46
N ASP A 220 -7.08 12.56 -22.97
CA ASP A 220 -5.83 12.63 -22.17
C ASP A 220 -5.90 13.67 -21.03
N ASN A 221 -6.69 14.73 -21.19
CA ASN A 221 -6.88 15.81 -20.21
C ASN A 221 -8.13 15.64 -19.36
N ARG A 222 -8.65 14.41 -19.22
CA ARG A 222 -9.84 14.13 -18.42
C ARG A 222 -9.63 12.95 -17.49
N ILE A 223 -10.09 13.10 -16.24
CA ILE A 223 -9.97 12.04 -15.22
C ILE A 223 -11.30 11.81 -14.51
N SER A 224 -11.59 10.56 -14.17
CA SER A 224 -12.72 10.20 -13.29
C SER A 224 -12.23 10.13 -11.84
N ALA A 225 -12.73 11.00 -10.97
CA ALA A 225 -12.27 11.11 -9.60
C ALA A 225 -12.73 9.93 -8.74
N THR A 226 -11.79 9.28 -8.07
CA THR A 226 -12.09 8.30 -7.00
C THR A 226 -12.08 8.97 -5.63
N ARG A 227 -11.15 9.90 -5.40
CA ARG A 227 -11.05 10.68 -4.15
C ARG A 227 -10.69 12.13 -4.42
N ILE A 228 -11.27 13.01 -3.62
CA ILE A 228 -10.94 14.44 -3.61
C ILE A 228 -10.63 14.84 -2.17
N LEU A 229 -9.56 15.59 -1.98
CA LEU A 229 -9.18 16.21 -0.72
C LEU A 229 -9.07 17.72 -0.92
N LEU A 230 -9.97 18.47 -0.29
CA LEU A 230 -9.92 19.92 -0.20
C LEU A 230 -8.89 20.33 0.85
N THR A 231 -7.79 20.95 0.41
CA THR A 231 -6.65 21.30 1.27
C THR A 231 -6.73 22.72 1.82
N THR A 232 -7.39 23.63 1.11
CA THR A 232 -7.67 24.98 1.57
C THR A 232 -9.14 25.30 1.34
N THR A 233 -9.78 25.94 2.31
CA THR A 233 -11.09 26.56 2.09
C THR A 233 -10.83 28.03 1.83
N THR A 234 -11.17 28.53 0.65
CA THR A 234 -11.40 29.98 0.55
C THR A 234 -12.49 30.34 1.55
N PRO A 235 -12.30 31.34 2.44
CA PRO A 235 -13.34 31.72 3.38
C PRO A 235 -14.57 32.15 2.57
N LYS A 236 -15.68 31.45 2.78
CA LYS A 236 -16.98 31.83 2.24
C LYS A 236 -17.22 33.29 2.66
N SER A 237 -17.31 34.21 1.71
CA SER A 237 -17.71 35.58 2.00
C SER A 237 -19.06 35.51 2.73
N THR A 238 -19.05 35.93 3.99
CA THR A 238 -20.27 36.16 4.76
C THR A 238 -21.11 37.15 3.94
N PRO A 239 -22.41 36.89 3.71
CA PRO A 239 -23.27 37.88 3.10
C PRO A 239 -23.20 39.14 3.98
N SER A 240 -22.72 40.24 3.41
CA SER A 240 -22.76 41.53 4.06
C SER A 240 -24.22 41.80 4.41
N GLU A 241 -24.47 41.96 5.71
CA GLU A 241 -25.77 42.35 6.24
C GLU A 241 -26.27 43.56 5.46
N SER A 242 -27.39 43.38 4.75
CA SER A 242 -28.07 44.43 4.01
C SER A 242 -28.45 45.52 4.99
N ALA A 243 -27.84 46.69 4.84
CA ALA A 243 -28.17 47.86 5.64
C ALA A 243 -29.67 48.17 5.49
N THR A 244 -30.41 47.98 6.57
CA THR A 244 -31.78 48.47 6.72
C THR A 244 -31.78 49.98 6.49
N PRO A 245 -32.63 50.54 5.60
CA PRO A 245 -32.72 51.99 5.45
C PRO A 245 -33.27 52.60 6.75
N SER A 246 -32.46 53.48 7.35
CA SER A 246 -32.83 54.29 8.51
C SER A 246 -34.02 55.19 8.17
N ALA A 247 -35.03 55.18 9.03
CA ALA A 247 -36.26 55.93 8.90
C ALA A 247 -36.02 57.46 8.78
N THR A 248 -36.77 58.08 7.87
CA THR A 248 -36.86 59.53 7.68
C THR A 248 -37.56 60.19 8.88
N PRO A 249 -37.04 61.30 9.44
CA PRO A 249 -37.76 62.04 10.47
C PRO A 249 -38.96 62.80 9.90
N ASN A 250 -40.09 62.62 10.57
CA ASN A 250 -41.38 63.27 10.35
C ASN A 250 -41.28 64.78 10.70
N PRO A 251 -41.73 65.72 9.85
CA PRO A 251 -41.82 67.13 10.23
C PRO A 251 -43.08 67.37 11.08
N SER A 252 -42.90 67.98 12.25
CA SER A 252 -43.99 68.49 13.09
C SER A 252 -44.50 69.84 12.54
N PRO A 253 -45.78 70.21 12.74
CA PRO A 253 -46.41 71.35 12.07
C PRO A 253 -46.12 72.68 12.77
N ASN A 254 -46.05 73.74 11.97
CA ASN A 254 -46.03 75.14 12.42
C ASN A 254 -47.40 75.54 13.01
N GLU A 255 -47.37 76.24 14.14
CA GLU A 255 -48.27 77.36 14.47
C GLU A 255 -47.44 78.64 14.59
#